data_AF-A0A8M1KHJ1-F1
#
_entry.id   AF-A0A8M1KHJ1-F1
#
_cell.length_a   1.000
_cell.length_b   1.000
_cell.length_c   1.000
_cell.angle_alpha   90.00
_cell.angle_beta   90.00
_cell.angle_gamma   90.00
#
_symmetry.space_group_name_H-M   'P 1'
#
loop_
_entity.id
_entity.type
_entity.pdbx_description
1 polymer ?
#
loop_
_entity_poly.entity_id
_entity_poly.type
_entity_poly.pdbx_seq_one_letter_code
_entity_poly.pdbx_strand_id
1 'polypeptide(L)'
;MMLSLASGGWRSDRTLLLDSDVSCLVAMSAVLVLSVADSGSRELLAYYRFPVAHLRPFQHYHLELVQTHPAAPSGVRLYVSVVLQTSVLPRQPCFSFTGFEVLLEAMSSPLKNPAGPLLAVARVVADFDSYRDTILLRTPSVAGIAVTSIPFPAPPRSAFCVPPISAHGRPQVSPAGCPQERPEWSHSFLFLGRDCATVFTGGAALVMELYPTTTVMNSVTWHLRSPVGFCVVFLDQSLYRKLMSEWGQRGVRVPQLPLQGSHLQTTTGSTPSVSIVLRLIGSEANLDQEPNPLHRSPDHLTLPLVNVSHLFPVVQ
;
A
#
# COMPACT_ATOMS: atom_id res chain seq x y z
N MET A 1 -4.05 18.40 16.10
CA MET A 1 -4.41 17.27 15.21
C MET A 1 -5.78 16.76 15.63
N MET A 2 -6.82 17.04 14.84
CA MET A 2 -8.22 16.72 15.16
C MET A 2 -8.69 15.64 14.18
N LEU A 3 -8.94 14.43 14.68
CA LEU A 3 -9.48 13.31 13.88
C LEU A 3 -11.00 13.29 14.06
N SER A 4 -11.72 13.66 13.01
CA SER A 4 -13.18 13.53 12.93
C SER A 4 -13.54 12.19 12.28
N LEU A 5 -14.32 11.40 13.02
CA LEU A 5 -15.00 10.17 12.58
C LEU A 5 -16.51 10.47 12.63
N ALA A 6 -17.20 10.28 11.50
CA ALA A 6 -18.65 10.43 11.41
C ALA A 6 -19.30 9.13 10.90
N SER A 7 -20.04 8.53 11.83
CA SER A 7 -21.27 7.72 11.78
C SER A 7 -21.55 6.69 10.69
N GLY A 8 -22.07 5.55 11.16
CA GLY A 8 -23.18 4.83 10.53
C GLY A 8 -22.77 3.56 9.79
N GLY A 9 -22.71 2.44 10.51
CA GLY A 9 -22.28 1.13 9.97
C GLY A 9 -20.77 1.02 10.02
N TRP A 10 -20.27 0.14 10.89
CA TRP A 10 -18.84 -0.04 11.16
C TRP A 10 -18.04 -0.25 9.87
N ARG A 11 -17.40 0.82 9.39
CA ARG A 11 -16.32 0.77 8.41
C ARG A 11 -15.61 2.12 8.29
N SER A 12 -14.45 2.24 8.90
CA SER A 12 -13.48 3.25 8.48
C SER A 12 -12.11 2.58 8.39
N ASP A 13 -11.74 2.17 7.18
CA ASP A 13 -10.35 1.85 6.87
C ASP A 13 -9.63 3.17 6.62
N ARG A 14 -8.89 3.64 7.62
CA ARG A 14 -8.02 4.81 7.48
C ARG A 14 -6.60 4.37 7.78
N THR A 15 -5.77 4.37 6.73
CA THR A 15 -4.32 4.35 6.90
C THR A 15 -3.92 5.68 7.54
N LEU A 16 -3.32 5.61 8.74
CA LEU A 16 -2.81 6.80 9.40
C LEU A 16 -1.39 7.03 8.89
N LEU A 17 -1.24 7.98 7.97
CA LEU A 17 0.06 8.52 7.59
C LEU A 17 0.48 9.50 8.68
N LEU A 18 1.57 9.17 9.39
CA LEU A 18 2.18 10.07 10.37
C LEU A 18 3.24 10.87 9.64
N ASP A 19 2.88 12.09 9.27
CA ASP A 19 3.83 13.05 8.74
C ASP A 19 4.51 13.76 9.92
N SER A 20 5.82 13.57 10.09
CA SER A 20 6.57 14.16 11.19
C SER A 20 7.31 15.41 10.74
N ASP A 21 6.57 16.47 10.41
CA ASP A 21 7.10 17.82 10.23
C ASP A 21 7.36 18.53 11.57
N VAL A 22 8.11 17.87 12.46
CA VAL A 22 8.64 18.48 13.68
C VAL A 22 10.13 18.20 13.77
N SER A 23 10.91 19.01 13.06
CA SER A 23 12.30 19.38 13.34
C SER A 23 13.03 18.45 14.32
N CYS A 24 13.59 17.37 13.78
CA CYS A 24 14.79 16.61 14.17
C CYS A 24 15.26 16.46 15.65
N LEU A 25 14.44 16.74 16.66
CA LEU A 25 14.80 16.56 18.08
C LEU A 25 13.72 15.88 18.94
N VAL A 26 12.53 15.60 18.38
CA VAL A 26 11.37 15.08 19.15
C VAL A 26 11.07 13.58 18.91
N ALA A 27 11.69 12.94 17.91
CA ALA A 27 11.26 11.62 17.44
C ALA A 27 11.52 10.44 18.39
N MET A 28 12.50 10.50 19.31
CA MET A 28 12.82 9.36 20.18
C MET A 28 11.90 9.21 21.40
N SER A 29 11.10 10.24 21.72
CA SER A 29 10.16 10.24 22.86
C SER A 29 8.70 10.48 22.45
N ALA A 30 8.42 10.57 21.15
CA ALA A 30 7.08 10.81 20.65
C ALA A 30 6.15 9.62 20.93
N VAL A 31 4.95 9.93 21.42
CA VAL A 31 3.86 8.97 21.63
C VAL A 31 2.70 9.38 20.76
N LEU A 32 2.28 8.49 19.87
CA LEU A 32 1.05 8.68 19.09
C LEU A 32 -0.14 8.29 19.96
N VAL A 33 -1.11 9.18 20.06
CA VAL A 33 -2.34 8.95 20.81
C VAL A 33 -3.49 8.68 19.84
N LEU A 34 -4.08 7.49 19.95
CA LEU A 34 -5.27 7.11 19.19
C LEU A 34 -6.47 7.03 20.13
N SER A 35 -7.47 7.86 19.87
CA SER A 35 -8.73 7.88 20.63
C SER A 35 -9.86 7.40 19.72
N VAL A 36 -10.61 6.41 20.17
CA VAL A 36 -11.81 5.91 19.49
C VAL A 36 -13.01 6.34 20.31
N ALA A 37 -13.91 7.11 19.71
CA ALA A 37 -15.12 7.56 20.37
C ALA A 37 -16.35 7.21 19.53
N ASP A 38 -17.48 6.99 20.20
CA ASP A 38 -18.76 6.82 19.53
C ASP A 38 -19.14 8.12 18.80
N SER A 39 -19.62 7.97 17.57
CA SER A 39 -19.89 9.13 16.73
C SER A 39 -21.10 9.95 17.17
N GLY A 40 -22.09 9.32 17.82
CA GLY A 40 -23.32 9.95 18.27
C GLY A 40 -23.17 10.53 19.68
N SER A 41 -22.79 9.69 20.65
CA SER A 41 -22.66 10.08 22.05
C SER A 41 -21.35 10.83 22.36
N ARG A 42 -20.35 10.76 21.47
CA ARG A 42 -18.97 11.24 21.70
C ARG A 42 -18.26 10.55 22.86
N GLU A 43 -18.82 9.46 23.39
CA GLU A 43 -18.22 8.68 24.47
C GLU A 43 -16.92 8.03 23.99
N LEU A 44 -15.86 8.12 24.80
CA LEU A 44 -14.58 7.50 24.51
C LEU A 44 -14.66 5.97 24.75
N LEU A 45 -14.55 5.20 23.68
CA LEU A 45 -14.62 3.73 23.71
C LEU A 45 -13.27 3.07 23.94
N ALA A 46 -12.19 3.64 23.40
CA ALA A 46 -10.83 3.13 23.58
C ALA A 46 -9.77 4.22 23.41
N TYR A 47 -8.61 3.97 24.00
CA TYR A 47 -7.51 4.93 24.03
C TYR A 47 -6.16 4.20 24.02
N TYR A 48 -5.35 4.47 23.00
CA TYR A 48 -4.07 3.81 22.78
C TYR A 48 -2.92 4.83 22.80
N ARG A 49 -1.86 4.53 23.57
CA ARG A 49 -0.60 5.30 23.61
C ARG A 49 0.50 4.53 22.89
N PHE A 50 0.65 4.83 21.61
CA PHE A 50 1.48 4.08 20.71
C PHE A 50 2.95 4.57 20.74
N PRO A 51 3.93 3.71 21.04
CA PRO A 51 5.33 4.11 21.18
C PRO A 51 6.02 4.24 19.80
N VAL A 52 6.09 5.46 19.27
CA VAL A 52 6.67 5.73 17.94
C VAL A 52 8.14 5.32 17.86
N ALA A 53 8.86 5.41 18.98
CA ALA A 53 10.28 5.04 19.08
C ALA A 53 10.58 3.55 18.74
N HIS A 54 9.58 2.68 18.73
CA HIS A 54 9.76 1.28 18.34
C HIS A 54 9.58 1.03 16.84
N LEU A 55 9.10 2.04 16.08
CA LEU A 55 8.90 1.92 14.64
C LEU A 55 10.19 2.16 13.87
N ARG A 56 10.40 1.35 12.84
CA ARG A 56 11.39 1.61 11.80
C ARG A 56 10.80 2.52 10.71
N PRO A 57 11.54 3.53 10.23
CA PRO A 57 11.12 4.37 9.10
C PRO A 57 10.74 3.55 7.86
N PHE A 58 9.72 4.01 7.14
CA PHE A 58 9.19 3.47 5.89
C PHE A 58 8.75 2.01 5.93
N GLN A 59 8.66 1.41 7.12
CA GLN A 59 8.11 0.08 7.29
C GLN A 59 6.60 0.18 7.51
N HIS A 60 5.85 -0.65 6.80
CA HIS A 60 4.43 -0.86 7.04
C HIS A 60 4.22 -1.83 8.20
N TYR A 61 3.43 -1.41 9.18
CA TYR A 61 2.96 -2.22 10.30
C TYR A 61 1.45 -2.35 10.22
N HIS A 62 0.97 -3.59 10.11
CA HIS A 62 -0.46 -3.90 10.17
C HIS A 62 -0.77 -4.49 11.53
N LEU A 63 -1.53 -3.76 12.34
CA LEU A 63 -1.62 -3.99 13.78
C LEU A 63 -3.08 -4.15 14.20
N GLU A 64 -3.32 -5.13 15.07
CA GLU A 64 -4.55 -5.23 15.86
C GLU A 64 -4.24 -4.74 17.27
N LEU A 65 -4.71 -3.55 17.64
CA LEU A 65 -4.57 -3.00 18.98
C LEU A 65 -5.70 -3.53 19.86
N VAL A 66 -5.34 -4.24 20.92
CA VAL A 66 -6.31 -4.90 21.80
C VAL A 66 -6.28 -4.25 23.18
N GLN A 67 -7.43 -3.76 23.63
CA GLN A 67 -7.60 -3.18 24.95
C GLN A 67 -8.77 -3.85 25.67
N THR A 68 -8.56 -4.29 26.92
CA THR A 68 -9.65 -4.83 27.75
C THR A 68 -10.63 -3.73 28.11
N HIS A 69 -11.93 -4.00 28.03
CA HIS A 69 -12.97 -3.06 28.40
C HIS A 69 -13.99 -3.71 29.34
N PRO A 70 -14.33 -3.11 30.50
CA PRO A 70 -15.21 -3.74 31.49
C PRO A 70 -16.59 -4.15 30.94
N ALA A 71 -17.15 -3.34 30.03
CA ALA A 71 -18.45 -3.62 29.40
C ALA A 71 -18.39 -4.61 28.22
N ALA A 72 -17.21 -5.00 27.75
CA ALA A 72 -17.03 -5.88 26.60
C ALA A 72 -16.01 -6.99 26.92
N PRO A 73 -16.46 -8.21 27.28
CA PRO A 73 -15.58 -9.33 27.66
C PRO A 73 -14.53 -9.70 26.60
N SER A 74 -14.81 -9.42 25.33
CA SER A 74 -13.90 -9.64 24.19
C SER A 74 -12.83 -8.55 24.01
N GLY A 75 -12.88 -7.48 24.81
CA GLY A 75 -12.10 -6.25 24.64
C GLY A 75 -12.55 -5.40 23.45
N VAL A 76 -11.99 -4.19 23.35
CA VAL A 76 -12.04 -3.35 22.16
C VAL A 76 -10.84 -3.67 21.29
N ARG A 77 -11.08 -3.83 19.98
CA ARG A 77 -10.06 -4.12 18.98
C ARG A 77 -10.06 -3.01 17.95
N LEU A 78 -8.88 -2.45 17.68
CA LEU A 78 -8.69 -1.44 16.64
C LEU A 78 -7.65 -1.96 15.65
N TYR A 79 -8.03 -2.08 14.39
CA TYR A 79 -7.10 -2.43 13.32
C TYR A 79 -6.55 -1.19 12.66
N VAL A 80 -5.22 -1.09 12.58
CA VAL A 80 -4.53 0.07 11.97
C VAL A 80 -3.36 -0.38 11.11
N SER A 81 -3.14 0.37 10.03
CA SER A 81 -1.90 0.34 9.28
C SER A 81 -1.10 1.60 9.60
N VAL A 82 0.13 1.45 10.07
CA VAL A 82 1.02 2.54 10.49
C VAL A 82 2.31 2.50 9.69
N VAL A 83 2.72 3.67 9.21
CA VAL A 83 4.03 3.89 8.57
C VAL A 83 4.64 5.12 9.22
N LEU A 84 5.88 5.00 9.70
CA LEU A 84 6.68 6.15 10.12
C LEU A 84 7.42 6.69 8.90
N GLN A 85 7.05 7.87 8.40
CA GLN A 85 7.78 8.53 7.32
C GLN A 85 8.81 9.48 7.92
N THR A 86 9.99 9.56 7.31
CA THR A 86 11.03 10.54 7.66
C THR A 86 11.32 11.41 6.44
N SER A 87 11.94 12.56 6.64
CA SER A 87 12.23 13.47 5.52
C SER A 87 13.36 13.03 4.59
N VAL A 88 14.17 12.07 5.03
CA VAL A 88 15.31 11.56 4.26
C VAL A 88 15.13 10.08 3.98
N LEU A 89 15.26 9.71 2.69
CA LEU A 89 15.28 8.31 2.29
C LEU A 89 16.65 7.68 2.59
N PRO A 90 16.69 6.46 3.14
CA PRO A 90 17.94 5.77 3.42
C PRO A 90 18.66 5.44 2.10
N ARG A 91 19.89 5.95 1.94
CA ARG A 91 20.72 5.63 0.77
C ARG A 91 21.08 4.14 0.74
N GLN A 92 21.00 3.52 -0.43
CA GLN A 92 21.51 2.17 -0.65
C GLN A 92 22.87 2.25 -1.35
N PRO A 93 23.95 1.75 -0.72
CA PRO A 93 25.24 1.64 -1.39
C PRO A 93 25.10 0.81 -2.67
N CYS A 94 25.80 1.20 -3.74
CA CYS A 94 25.85 0.51 -5.03
C CYS A 94 24.59 0.60 -5.92
N PHE A 95 23.56 1.35 -5.53
CA PHE A 95 22.38 1.62 -6.36
C PHE A 95 22.33 3.06 -6.84
N SER A 96 21.84 3.27 -8.06
CA SER A 96 21.66 4.59 -8.69
C SER A 96 20.44 5.36 -8.18
N PHE A 97 19.55 4.68 -7.45
CA PHE A 97 18.33 5.21 -6.88
C PHE A 97 18.14 4.70 -5.45
N THR A 98 17.37 5.43 -4.65
CA THR A 98 17.10 5.14 -3.23
C THR A 98 15.71 4.58 -2.99
N GLY A 99 14.76 4.85 -3.89
CA GLY A 99 13.41 4.33 -3.80
C GLY A 99 12.75 4.10 -5.16
N PHE A 100 11.77 3.21 -5.16
CA PHE A 100 10.87 2.97 -6.29
C PHE A 100 9.45 3.30 -5.86
N GLU A 101 8.91 4.35 -6.45
CA GLU A 101 7.59 4.89 -6.13
C GLU A 101 6.57 4.46 -7.20
N VAL A 102 5.39 4.07 -6.74
CA VAL A 102 4.27 3.62 -7.58
C VAL A 102 3.02 4.36 -7.14
N LEU A 103 2.56 5.32 -7.94
CA LEU A 103 1.25 5.94 -7.76
C LEU A 103 0.18 5.09 -8.44
N LEU A 104 -0.73 4.53 -7.66
CA LEU A 104 -1.97 3.96 -8.15
C LEU A 104 -3.04 5.05 -8.27
N GLU A 105 -3.47 5.34 -9.49
CA GLU A 105 -4.41 6.42 -9.76
C GLU A 105 -5.86 5.96 -9.51
N ALA A 106 -6.46 5.31 -10.52
CA ALA A 106 -7.86 4.93 -10.55
C ALA A 106 -8.13 3.80 -11.54
N MET A 107 -9.32 3.21 -11.42
CA MET A 107 -9.90 2.37 -12.46
C MET A 107 -10.17 3.20 -13.72
N SER A 108 -9.68 2.72 -14.86
CA SER A 108 -9.75 3.43 -16.15
C SER A 108 -11.17 3.60 -16.67
N SER A 109 -12.08 2.70 -16.30
CA SER A 109 -13.49 2.75 -16.69
C SER A 109 -14.39 2.24 -15.56
N PRO A 110 -15.65 2.68 -15.49
CA PRO A 110 -16.59 2.19 -14.48
C PRO A 110 -16.83 0.68 -14.61
N LEU A 111 -16.96 0.03 -13.45
CA LEU A 111 -17.30 -1.38 -13.30
C LEU A 111 -18.81 -1.57 -13.46
N LYS A 112 -19.19 -2.59 -14.22
CA LYS A 112 -20.57 -3.05 -14.38
C LYS A 112 -21.07 -3.80 -13.14
N ASN A 113 -20.18 -4.56 -12.51
CA ASN A 113 -20.44 -5.43 -11.37
C ASN A 113 -19.44 -5.16 -10.23
N PRO A 114 -19.54 -4.02 -9.52
CA PRO A 114 -18.59 -3.68 -8.46
C PRO A 114 -18.61 -4.69 -7.31
N ALA A 115 -17.44 -5.09 -6.81
CA ALA A 115 -17.29 -6.00 -5.67
C ALA A 115 -17.28 -5.26 -4.30
N GLY A 116 -17.83 -4.05 -4.25
CA GLY A 116 -17.69 -3.11 -3.15
C GLY A 116 -16.36 -2.35 -3.17
N PRO A 117 -16.03 -1.59 -2.10
CA PRO A 117 -14.76 -0.86 -2.01
C PRO A 117 -13.55 -1.81 -2.05
N LEU A 118 -12.55 -1.46 -2.85
CA LEU A 118 -11.39 -2.31 -3.14
C LEU A 118 -10.10 -1.77 -2.50
N LEU A 119 -9.40 -2.62 -1.76
CA LEU A 119 -8.02 -2.38 -1.33
C LEU A 119 -7.06 -2.84 -2.43
N ALA A 120 -5.96 -2.13 -2.62
CA ALA A 120 -4.85 -2.57 -3.44
C ALA A 120 -3.69 -3.00 -2.55
N VAL A 121 -3.14 -4.18 -2.83
CA VAL A 121 -1.92 -4.69 -2.21
C VAL A 121 -0.83 -4.71 -3.25
N ALA A 122 0.19 -3.88 -3.09
CA ALA A 122 1.31 -3.80 -4.03
C ALA A 122 2.56 -4.45 -3.44
N ARG A 123 3.32 -5.16 -4.27
CA ARG A 123 4.64 -5.71 -3.91
C ARG A 123 5.54 -5.82 -5.12
N VAL A 124 6.84 -5.79 -4.88
CA VAL A 124 7.85 -6.19 -5.87
C VAL A 124 8.27 -7.63 -5.60
N VAL A 125 8.21 -8.48 -6.62
CA VAL A 125 8.65 -9.87 -6.57
C VAL A 125 9.87 -10.05 -7.46
N ALA A 126 10.82 -10.90 -7.04
CA ALA A 126 12.03 -11.17 -7.81
C ALA A 126 11.80 -12.17 -8.96
N ASP A 127 10.83 -13.06 -8.80
CA ASP A 127 10.43 -14.08 -9.78
C ASP A 127 8.90 -14.14 -9.85
N PHE A 128 8.34 -13.56 -10.90
CA PHE A 128 6.91 -13.51 -11.13
C PHE A 128 6.31 -14.89 -11.39
N ASP A 129 6.97 -15.78 -12.14
CA ASP A 129 6.43 -17.09 -12.46
C ASP A 129 6.30 -17.94 -11.20
N SER A 130 7.35 -17.95 -10.36
CA SER A 130 7.29 -18.58 -9.04
C SER A 130 6.18 -17.98 -8.17
N TYR A 131 6.06 -16.65 -8.13
CA TYR A 131 5.02 -15.97 -7.35
C TYR A 131 3.61 -16.31 -7.85
N ARG A 132 3.40 -16.33 -9.16
CA ARG A 132 2.12 -16.66 -9.78
C ARG A 132 1.68 -18.07 -9.36
N ASP A 133 2.56 -19.04 -9.51
CA ASP A 133 2.21 -20.44 -9.32
C ASP A 133 2.03 -20.79 -7.82
N THR A 134 2.80 -20.15 -6.93
CA THR A 134 2.75 -20.43 -5.49
C THR A 134 1.74 -19.60 -4.71
N ILE A 135 1.45 -18.36 -5.15
CA ILE A 135 0.60 -17.41 -4.43
C ILE A 135 -0.69 -17.07 -5.21
N LEU A 136 -0.59 -16.61 -6.45
CA LEU A 136 -1.77 -16.10 -7.18
C LEU A 136 -2.72 -17.21 -7.62
N LEU A 137 -2.20 -18.34 -8.11
CA LEU A 137 -3.00 -19.47 -8.59
C LEU A 137 -3.40 -20.45 -7.47
N ARG A 138 -2.83 -20.28 -6.27
CA ARG A 138 -3.19 -21.09 -5.11
C ARG A 138 -4.60 -20.74 -4.65
N THR A 139 -5.40 -21.75 -4.31
CA THR A 139 -6.72 -21.56 -3.72
C THR A 139 -6.76 -22.13 -2.29
N PRO A 140 -6.97 -21.31 -1.24
CA PRO A 140 -7.07 -19.85 -1.27
C PRO A 140 -5.72 -19.17 -1.45
N SER A 141 -5.70 -18.07 -2.20
CA SER A 141 -4.54 -17.19 -2.31
C SER A 141 -4.44 -16.34 -1.04
N VAL A 142 -3.22 -16.15 -0.52
CA VAL A 142 -2.97 -15.37 0.70
C VAL A 142 -2.08 -14.18 0.38
N ALA A 143 -2.49 -12.97 0.77
CA ALA A 143 -1.69 -11.77 0.52
C ALA A 143 -0.36 -11.75 1.29
N GLY A 144 -0.16 -12.62 2.28
CA GLY A 144 1.06 -12.64 3.08
C GLY A 144 1.27 -11.39 3.95
N ILE A 145 0.20 -10.66 4.25
CA ILE A 145 0.23 -9.51 5.17
C ILE A 145 0.17 -10.05 6.61
N ALA A 146 1.25 -9.86 7.35
CA ALA A 146 1.33 -10.24 8.76
C ALA A 146 0.65 -9.18 9.62
N VAL A 147 -0.50 -9.53 10.21
CA VAL A 147 -1.18 -8.68 11.21
C VAL A 147 -0.65 -9.07 12.59
N THR A 148 -0.12 -8.09 13.32
CA THR A 148 0.42 -8.31 14.66
C THR A 148 -0.55 -7.79 15.72
N SER A 149 -0.98 -8.68 16.62
CA SER A 149 -1.84 -8.29 17.75
C SER A 149 -0.99 -7.69 18.86
N ILE A 150 -1.35 -6.49 19.30
CA ILE A 150 -0.64 -5.72 20.32
C ILE A 150 -1.55 -5.46 21.51
N PRO A 151 -1.24 -6.03 22.69
CA PRO A 151 -2.00 -5.75 23.90
C PRO A 151 -1.66 -4.35 24.44
N PHE A 152 -2.69 -3.62 24.85
CA PHE A 152 -2.60 -2.35 25.56
C PHE A 152 -3.10 -2.50 27.00
N PRO A 153 -2.56 -1.71 27.96
CA PRO A 153 -1.77 -0.48 27.76
C PRO A 153 -0.24 -0.67 27.65
N ALA A 154 0.28 -1.89 27.79
CA ALA A 154 1.72 -2.16 27.82
C ALA A 154 2.20 -2.93 26.58
N PRO A 155 2.34 -2.26 25.41
CA PRO A 155 2.76 -2.93 24.18
C PRO A 155 4.22 -3.41 24.29
N PRO A 156 4.50 -4.72 24.08
CA PRO A 156 5.87 -5.24 24.15
C PRO A 156 6.69 -4.78 22.94
N ARG A 157 7.99 -4.53 23.16
CA ARG A 157 8.92 -4.12 22.08
C ARG A 157 9.00 -5.12 20.93
N SER A 158 8.91 -6.41 21.24
CA SER A 158 8.96 -7.49 20.25
C SER A 158 7.81 -7.44 19.23
N ALA A 159 6.68 -6.81 19.56
CA ALA A 159 5.55 -6.65 18.64
C ALA A 159 5.85 -5.71 17.46
N PHE A 160 6.93 -4.93 17.52
CA PHE A 160 7.36 -4.03 16.45
C PHE A 160 8.58 -4.57 15.69
N CYS A 161 9.00 -5.80 15.96
CA CYS A 161 10.08 -6.44 15.21
C CYS A 161 9.61 -6.75 13.79
N VAL A 162 10.32 -6.22 12.81
CA VAL A 162 10.03 -6.44 11.40
C VAL A 162 10.61 -7.79 10.96
N PRO A 163 9.79 -8.70 10.41
CA PRO A 163 10.29 -9.94 9.84
C PRO A 163 11.30 -9.70 8.70
N PRO A 164 12.24 -10.65 8.48
CA PRO A 164 13.11 -10.60 7.32
C PRO A 164 12.29 -10.61 6.01
N ILE A 165 12.85 -10.02 4.96
CA ILE A 165 12.23 -9.98 3.63
C ILE A 165 12.11 -11.41 3.11
N SER A 166 10.91 -11.79 2.65
CA SER A 166 10.66 -13.06 1.99
C SER A 166 11.03 -12.99 0.51
N ALA A 167 11.15 -14.14 -0.17
CA ALA A 167 11.35 -14.17 -1.63
C ALA A 167 10.20 -13.49 -2.43
N HIS A 168 9.03 -13.29 -1.80
CA HIS A 168 7.87 -12.64 -2.39
C HIS A 168 7.78 -11.13 -2.06
N GLY A 169 8.88 -10.53 -1.61
CA GLY A 169 8.96 -9.13 -1.22
C GLY A 169 8.15 -8.81 0.04
N ARG A 170 7.87 -7.52 0.22
CA ARG A 170 7.04 -6.98 1.30
C ARG A 170 5.78 -6.33 0.73
N PRO A 171 4.57 -6.82 1.06
CA PRO A 171 3.33 -6.20 0.61
C PRO A 171 3.10 -4.86 1.32
N GLN A 172 2.63 -3.88 0.57
CA GLN A 172 2.09 -2.61 1.04
C GLN A 172 0.61 -2.53 0.69
N VAL A 173 -0.20 -1.87 1.51
CA VAL A 173 -1.66 -1.84 1.39
C VAL A 173 -2.15 -0.41 1.25
N SER A 174 -3.02 -0.16 0.27
CA SER A 174 -3.69 1.13 0.10
C SER A 174 -4.93 1.25 0.99
N PRO A 175 -5.46 2.46 1.19
CA PRO A 175 -6.86 2.65 1.56
C PRO A 175 -7.81 2.03 0.54
N ALA A 176 -9.07 1.87 0.91
CA ALA A 176 -10.10 1.39 0.00
C ALA A 176 -10.42 2.46 -1.07
N GLY A 177 -10.37 2.05 -2.33
CA GLY A 177 -10.74 2.91 -3.45
C GLY A 177 -12.24 3.14 -3.50
N CYS A 178 -12.63 4.40 -3.70
CA CYS A 178 -14.02 4.86 -3.78
C CYS A 178 -14.17 5.88 -4.92
N PRO A 179 -15.33 5.98 -5.59
CA PRO A 179 -16.54 5.19 -5.40
C PRO A 179 -16.39 3.74 -5.89
N GLN A 180 -17.24 2.81 -5.43
CA GLN A 180 -17.11 1.37 -5.76
C GLN A 180 -17.33 1.08 -7.26
N GLU A 181 -18.13 1.91 -7.95
CA GLU A 181 -18.41 1.81 -9.38
C GLU A 181 -17.21 2.21 -10.22
N ARG A 182 -16.31 3.05 -9.70
CA ARG A 182 -15.05 3.41 -10.34
C ARG A 182 -14.02 3.71 -9.25
N PRO A 183 -13.36 2.67 -8.69
CA PRO A 183 -12.45 2.87 -7.57
C PRO A 183 -11.32 3.83 -7.93
N GLU A 184 -11.15 4.86 -7.10
CA GLU A 184 -10.04 5.80 -7.17
C GLU A 184 -9.24 5.69 -5.87
N TRP A 185 -7.93 5.56 -5.99
CA TRP A 185 -7.04 5.43 -4.84
C TRP A 185 -6.20 6.68 -4.63
N SER A 186 -5.63 7.22 -5.71
CA SER A 186 -4.63 8.29 -5.63
C SER A 186 -3.60 8.00 -4.53
N HIS A 187 -3.07 6.79 -4.49
CA HIS A 187 -2.25 6.28 -3.40
C HIS A 187 -0.85 5.92 -3.90
N SER A 188 0.18 6.42 -3.21
CA SER A 188 1.57 6.12 -3.53
C SER A 188 2.10 4.99 -2.65
N PHE A 189 2.65 3.96 -3.29
CA PHE A 189 3.46 2.92 -2.68
C PHE A 189 4.94 3.26 -2.84
N LEU A 190 5.73 3.02 -1.81
CA LEU A 190 7.16 3.35 -1.81
C LEU A 190 8.00 2.16 -1.39
N PHE A 191 8.67 1.53 -2.36
CA PHE A 191 9.57 0.42 -2.13
C PHE A 191 11.00 0.95 -1.92
N LEU A 192 11.68 0.47 -0.87
CA LEU A 192 13.02 0.93 -0.48
C LEU A 192 13.95 -0.26 -0.19
N GLY A 193 15.25 0.02 -0.22
CA GLY A 193 16.23 -0.90 0.35
C GLY A 193 16.37 -2.22 -0.41
N ARG A 194 16.38 -3.33 0.32
CA ARG A 194 16.45 -4.69 -0.26
C ARG A 194 15.22 -5.05 -1.09
N ASP A 195 14.05 -4.46 -0.81
CA ASP A 195 12.88 -4.60 -1.71
C ASP A 195 13.21 -4.03 -3.10
N CYS A 196 14.17 -3.10 -3.15
CA CYS A 196 14.66 -2.49 -4.37
C CYS A 196 15.90 -3.14 -5.02
N ALA A 197 16.58 -4.05 -4.31
CA ALA A 197 17.92 -4.51 -4.69
C ALA A 197 17.93 -5.37 -5.97
N THR A 198 16.79 -5.95 -6.34
CA THR A 198 16.65 -6.84 -7.51
C THR A 198 15.47 -6.45 -8.40
N VAL A 199 15.02 -5.19 -8.33
CA VAL A 199 13.78 -4.74 -9.00
C VAL A 199 13.86 -4.89 -10.51
N PHE A 200 15.05 -4.78 -11.11
CA PHE A 200 15.20 -4.77 -12.56
C PHE A 200 15.94 -5.98 -13.14
N THR A 201 15.53 -7.19 -12.74
CA THR A 201 16.05 -8.47 -13.23
C THR A 201 15.04 -9.22 -14.11
N GLY A 202 15.50 -10.18 -14.92
CA GLY A 202 14.71 -10.82 -15.99
C GLY A 202 13.41 -11.53 -15.58
N GLY A 203 13.14 -11.74 -14.28
CA GLY A 203 11.87 -12.28 -13.77
C GLY A 203 11.15 -11.37 -12.77
N ALA A 204 11.68 -10.17 -12.51
CA ALA A 204 11.13 -9.29 -11.49
C ALA A 204 9.86 -8.58 -11.99
N ALA A 205 8.90 -8.41 -11.09
CA ALA A 205 7.65 -7.74 -11.41
C ALA A 205 7.10 -6.94 -10.23
N LEU A 206 6.41 -5.85 -10.56
CA LEU A 206 5.47 -5.20 -9.65
C LEU A 206 4.14 -5.92 -9.81
N VAL A 207 3.62 -6.46 -8.71
CA VAL A 207 2.32 -7.10 -8.66
C VAL A 207 1.40 -6.28 -7.76
N MET A 208 0.20 -5.99 -8.24
CA MET A 208 -0.86 -5.35 -7.48
C MET A 208 -2.08 -6.24 -7.44
N GLU A 209 -2.49 -6.64 -6.26
CA GLU A 209 -3.66 -7.48 -6.03
C GLU A 209 -4.81 -6.62 -5.50
N LEU A 210 -6.03 -6.85 -6.00
CA LEU A 210 -7.21 -6.12 -5.53
C LEU A 210 -8.04 -7.02 -4.62
N TYR A 211 -8.37 -6.52 -3.42
CA TYR A 211 -9.16 -7.24 -2.44
C TYR A 211 -10.41 -6.45 -2.05
N PRO A 212 -11.61 -7.07 -2.08
CA PRO A 212 -12.81 -6.39 -1.65
C PRO A 212 -12.82 -6.32 -0.14
N THR A 213 -12.95 -5.11 0.39
CA THR A 213 -12.99 -4.84 1.84
C THR A 213 -13.99 -5.75 2.58
N THR A 214 -15.05 -6.22 1.90
CA THR A 214 -16.13 -7.08 2.44
C THR A 214 -15.66 -8.47 2.81
N THR A 215 -14.57 -8.92 2.20
CA THR A 215 -13.96 -10.24 2.47
C THR A 215 -12.73 -10.14 3.37
N VAL A 216 -12.11 -8.96 3.42
CA VAL A 216 -10.83 -8.73 4.11
C VAL A 216 -10.98 -8.55 5.62
N MET A 217 -12.05 -7.87 6.04
CA MET A 217 -12.31 -7.56 7.44
C MET A 217 -13.60 -8.24 7.88
N ASN A 218 -13.49 -9.24 8.75
CA ASN A 218 -14.63 -9.66 9.58
C ASN A 218 -14.44 -9.10 11.00
N SER A 219 -15.45 -9.23 11.85
CA SER A 219 -15.44 -8.70 13.23
C SER A 219 -14.32 -9.24 14.13
N VAL A 220 -13.55 -10.23 13.67
CA VAL A 220 -12.59 -11.00 14.48
C VAL A 220 -11.19 -11.08 13.84
N THR A 221 -11.04 -10.86 12.53
CA THR A 221 -9.78 -11.09 11.80
C THR A 221 -9.64 -10.19 10.57
N TRP A 222 -8.41 -9.74 10.35
CA TRP A 222 -7.94 -9.10 9.12
C TRP A 222 -7.18 -10.14 8.29
N HIS A 223 -7.83 -10.72 7.28
CA HIS A 223 -7.23 -11.72 6.40
C HIS A 223 -7.51 -11.37 4.94
N LEU A 224 -6.50 -10.84 4.24
CA LEU A 224 -6.57 -10.65 2.80
C LEU A 224 -6.36 -12.01 2.12
N ARG A 225 -7.46 -12.61 1.68
CA ARG A 225 -7.49 -13.87 0.95
C ARG A 225 -8.27 -13.71 -0.34
N SER A 226 -7.86 -14.45 -1.36
CA SER A 226 -8.56 -14.54 -2.64
C SER A 226 -8.81 -13.17 -3.27
N PRO A 227 -7.79 -12.54 -3.89
CA PRO A 227 -8.00 -11.27 -4.57
C PRO A 227 -9.05 -11.42 -5.67
N VAL A 228 -9.80 -10.35 -5.94
CA VAL A 228 -10.75 -10.31 -7.07
C VAL A 228 -10.06 -10.22 -8.42
N GLY A 229 -8.76 -9.95 -8.42
CA GLY A 229 -7.91 -9.89 -9.60
C GLY A 229 -6.57 -9.29 -9.26
N PHE A 230 -5.63 -9.33 -10.20
CA PHE A 230 -4.30 -8.76 -10.03
C PHE A 230 -3.80 -8.09 -11.32
N CYS A 231 -2.92 -7.13 -11.17
CA CYS A 231 -2.24 -6.41 -12.24
C CYS A 231 -0.72 -6.65 -12.12
N VAL A 232 -0.02 -6.73 -13.25
CA VAL A 232 1.42 -7.07 -13.29
C VAL A 232 2.15 -6.12 -14.24
N VAL A 233 3.25 -5.54 -13.76
CA VAL A 233 4.21 -4.83 -14.58
C VAL A 233 5.57 -5.50 -14.44
N PHE A 234 6.08 -6.07 -15.53
CA PHE A 234 7.44 -6.58 -15.54
C PHE A 234 8.45 -5.45 -15.42
N LEU A 235 9.40 -5.63 -14.52
CA LEU A 235 10.42 -4.66 -14.20
C LEU A 235 11.68 -5.05 -14.93
N ASP A 236 11.67 -4.90 -16.25
CA ASP A 236 12.77 -5.28 -17.13
C ASP A 236 13.79 -4.14 -17.30
N GLN A 237 14.90 -4.46 -17.99
CA GLN A 237 15.94 -3.47 -18.30
C GLN A 237 15.44 -2.34 -19.22
N SER A 238 14.41 -2.59 -20.01
CA SER A 238 13.81 -1.59 -20.90
C SER A 238 13.06 -0.53 -20.08
N LEU A 239 12.25 -0.96 -19.12
CA LEU A 239 11.54 -0.09 -18.19
C LEU A 239 12.53 0.67 -17.30
N TYR A 240 13.58 0.00 -16.79
CA TYR A 240 14.64 0.65 -16.04
C TYR A 240 15.28 1.80 -16.82
N ARG A 241 15.68 1.57 -18.08
CA ARG A 241 16.24 2.62 -18.96
C ARG A 241 15.28 3.79 -19.17
N LYS A 242 13.97 3.53 -19.29
CA LYS A 242 12.96 4.59 -19.39
C LYS A 242 12.88 5.40 -18.10
N LEU A 243 12.81 4.74 -16.94
CA LEU A 243 12.74 5.40 -15.63
C LEU A 243 13.99 6.24 -15.33
N MET A 244 15.17 5.80 -15.78
CA MET A 244 16.43 6.53 -15.59
C MET A 244 16.66 7.67 -16.59
N SER A 245 15.86 7.75 -17.66
CA SER A 245 15.96 8.85 -18.65
C SER A 245 15.59 10.19 -18.02
N GLU A 246 16.07 11.31 -18.60
CA GLU A 246 15.76 12.67 -18.12
C GLU A 246 14.25 12.91 -17.94
N TRP A 247 13.43 12.40 -18.86
CA TRP A 247 11.97 12.49 -18.80
C TRP A 247 11.37 11.52 -17.78
N GLY A 248 11.94 10.32 -17.66
CA GLY A 248 11.47 9.29 -16.73
C GLY A 248 11.76 9.60 -15.26
N GLN A 249 12.73 10.47 -14.97
CA GLN A 249 13.01 10.93 -13.59
C GLN A 249 11.80 11.63 -12.94
N ARG A 250 10.91 12.22 -13.76
CA ARG A 250 9.63 12.82 -13.29
C ARG A 250 8.53 11.78 -13.09
N GLY A 251 8.73 10.56 -13.59
CA GLY A 251 7.76 9.49 -13.59
C GLY A 251 7.48 8.97 -15.00
N VAL A 252 6.99 7.74 -15.07
CA VAL A 252 6.64 7.03 -16.29
C VAL A 252 5.24 6.46 -16.09
N ARG A 253 4.31 6.80 -16.99
CA ARG A 253 2.91 6.39 -16.88
C ARG A 253 2.68 5.05 -17.59
N VAL A 254 1.97 4.16 -16.92
CA VAL A 254 1.46 2.91 -17.48
C VAL A 254 -0.06 3.01 -17.49
N PRO A 255 -0.67 3.53 -18.57
CA PRO A 255 -2.12 3.62 -18.67
C PRO A 255 -2.71 2.23 -18.92
N GLN A 256 -3.95 2.03 -18.48
CA GLN A 256 -4.75 0.84 -18.85
C GLN A 256 -4.07 -0.51 -18.58
N LEU A 257 -3.39 -0.63 -17.44
CA LEU A 257 -2.85 -1.90 -16.94
C LEU A 257 -4.02 -2.87 -16.66
N PRO A 258 -4.17 -3.96 -17.43
CA PRO A 258 -5.33 -4.84 -17.35
C PRO A 258 -5.34 -5.64 -16.06
N LEU A 259 -6.55 -5.79 -15.50
CA LEU A 259 -6.82 -6.66 -14.38
C LEU A 259 -6.96 -8.11 -14.87
N GLN A 260 -6.14 -9.00 -14.33
CA GLN A 260 -6.10 -10.41 -14.67
C GLN A 260 -6.75 -11.27 -13.58
N GLY A 261 -7.18 -12.49 -13.94
CA GLY A 261 -7.78 -13.44 -12.99
C GLY A 261 -9.09 -12.96 -12.37
N SER A 262 -9.78 -12.01 -13.01
CA SER A 262 -10.97 -11.35 -12.45
C SER A 262 -12.25 -11.70 -13.19
N HIS A 263 -13.36 -11.73 -12.45
CA HIS A 263 -14.72 -11.76 -13.00
C HIS A 263 -15.37 -10.37 -13.11
N LEU A 264 -14.63 -9.32 -12.74
CA LEU A 264 -15.09 -7.93 -12.90
C LEU A 264 -15.11 -7.56 -14.39
N GLN A 265 -16.10 -6.75 -14.77
CA GLN A 265 -16.27 -6.22 -16.13
C GLN A 265 -16.51 -4.72 -16.07
N THR A 266 -16.09 -4.01 -17.11
CA THR A 266 -16.48 -2.61 -17.28
C THR A 266 -17.93 -2.51 -17.79
N THR A 267 -18.51 -1.31 -17.71
CA THR A 267 -19.84 -1.03 -18.30
C THR A 267 -19.90 -1.27 -19.81
N THR A 268 -18.75 -1.23 -20.50
CA THR A 268 -18.62 -1.56 -21.92
C THR A 268 -18.40 -3.05 -22.19
N GLY A 269 -18.32 -3.88 -21.13
CA GLY A 269 -18.09 -5.32 -21.23
C GLY A 269 -16.64 -5.73 -21.46
N SER A 270 -15.70 -4.80 -21.38
CA SER A 270 -14.26 -5.07 -21.50
C SER A 270 -13.63 -5.50 -20.18
N THR A 271 -12.43 -6.04 -20.25
CA THR A 271 -11.59 -6.29 -19.06
C THR A 271 -11.29 -4.95 -18.36
N PRO A 272 -11.51 -4.85 -17.03
CA PRO A 272 -11.12 -3.67 -16.27
C PRO A 272 -9.62 -3.42 -16.31
N SER A 273 -9.21 -2.17 -16.15
CA SER A 273 -7.80 -1.79 -16.11
C SER A 273 -7.57 -0.61 -15.19
N VAL A 274 -6.37 -0.50 -14.63
CA VAL A 274 -5.95 0.59 -13.75
C VAL A 274 -4.89 1.44 -14.43
N SER A 275 -4.79 2.71 -14.05
CA SER A 275 -3.65 3.55 -14.46
C SER A 275 -2.69 3.71 -13.29
N ILE A 276 -1.39 3.61 -13.59
CA ILE A 276 -0.33 3.82 -12.60
C ILE A 276 0.75 4.75 -13.14
N VAL A 277 1.50 5.37 -12.23
CA VAL A 277 2.73 6.09 -12.52
C VAL A 277 3.87 5.48 -11.71
N LEU A 278 4.99 5.22 -12.38
CA LEU A 278 6.20 4.62 -11.82
C LEU A 278 7.31 5.65 -11.78
N ARG A 279 8.06 5.74 -10.68
CA ARG A 279 9.18 6.68 -10.57
C ARG A 279 10.33 6.07 -9.77
N LEU A 280 11.56 6.35 -10.19
CA LEU A 280 12.75 6.11 -9.37
C LEU A 280 13.12 7.39 -8.64
N ILE A 281 13.32 7.29 -7.33
CA ILE A 281 13.75 8.40 -6.49
C ILE A 281 15.27 8.36 -6.39
N GLY A 282 15.92 9.46 -6.78
CA GLY A 282 17.38 9.59 -6.79
C GLY A 282 17.99 9.83 -5.41
N SER A 283 19.30 9.65 -5.32
CA SER A 283 20.09 9.68 -4.08
C SER A 283 20.11 11.02 -3.33
N GLU A 284 19.70 12.12 -3.95
CA GLU A 284 19.70 13.47 -3.36
C GLU A 284 18.30 13.98 -2.94
N ALA A 285 17.27 13.13 -3.01
CA ALA A 285 15.91 13.53 -2.68
C ALA A 285 15.75 13.84 -1.18
N ASN A 286 15.55 15.12 -0.87
CA ASN A 286 15.10 15.61 0.43
C ASN A 286 13.56 15.72 0.36
N LEU A 287 12.82 14.90 1.11
CA LEU A 287 11.35 14.90 1.08
C LEU A 287 10.77 16.21 1.65
N ASP A 288 11.56 16.98 2.41
CA ASP A 288 11.21 18.31 2.92
C ASP A 288 11.16 19.41 1.84
N GLN A 289 11.89 19.24 0.73
CA GLN A 289 11.83 20.18 -0.40
C GLN A 289 10.79 19.78 -1.45
N GLU A 290 10.32 18.53 -1.43
CA GLU A 290 9.25 18.00 -2.28
C GLU A 290 8.29 17.12 -1.44
N PRO A 291 7.35 17.72 -0.69
CA PRO A 291 6.32 16.95 -0.02
C PRO A 291 5.41 16.33 -1.09
N ASN A 292 5.50 15.01 -1.27
CA ASN A 292 4.76 14.20 -2.24
C ASN A 292 4.95 14.58 -3.73
N PRO A 293 6.00 14.08 -4.40
CA PRO A 293 6.34 14.54 -5.73
C PRO A 293 5.48 13.92 -6.85
N LEU A 294 4.70 12.87 -6.58
CA LEU A 294 3.68 12.36 -7.52
C LEU A 294 2.28 12.97 -7.33
N HIS A 295 1.99 13.66 -6.22
CA HIS A 295 0.70 14.36 -6.04
C HIS A 295 0.68 15.76 -6.71
N ARG A 296 1.82 16.23 -7.23
CA ARG A 296 1.99 17.60 -7.74
C ARG A 296 2.55 17.74 -9.16
N SER A 297 2.59 16.69 -9.99
CA SER A 297 2.78 16.95 -11.43
C SER A 297 1.48 17.55 -11.97
N PRO A 298 1.41 18.85 -12.35
CA PRO A 298 0.17 19.46 -12.80
C PRO A 298 -0.36 18.83 -14.10
N ASP A 299 0.45 18.01 -14.77
CA ASP A 299 0.09 17.31 -15.98
C ASP A 299 0.63 15.88 -15.98
N HIS A 300 -0.01 14.95 -15.25
CA HIS A 300 0.22 13.49 -15.44
C HIS A 300 0.03 13.04 -16.89
N LEU A 301 -0.66 13.85 -17.70
CA LEU A 301 -0.85 13.68 -19.14
C LEU A 301 0.40 13.97 -19.98
N THR A 302 1.41 14.66 -19.43
CA THR A 302 2.68 14.96 -20.12
C THR A 302 3.79 13.97 -19.82
N LEU A 303 3.56 13.02 -18.90
CA LEU A 303 4.56 12.01 -18.54
C LEU A 303 4.74 10.99 -19.69
N PRO A 304 5.97 10.49 -19.89
CA PRO A 304 6.24 9.47 -20.90
C PRO A 304 5.39 8.22 -20.66
N LEU A 305 4.79 7.71 -21.73
CA LEU A 305 3.94 6.52 -21.71
C LEU A 305 4.77 5.26 -21.95
N VAL A 306 4.48 4.22 -21.18
CA VAL A 306 4.91 2.86 -21.52
C VAL A 306 3.81 2.21 -22.35
N ASN A 307 4.14 1.89 -23.60
CA ASN A 307 3.28 1.04 -24.40
C ASN A 307 3.24 -0.36 -23.78
N VAL A 308 2.07 -0.70 -23.27
CA VAL A 308 1.83 -1.91 -22.50
C VAL A 308 1.81 -3.17 -23.37
N SER A 309 1.68 -3.04 -24.70
CA SER A 309 1.65 -4.17 -25.65
C SER A 309 2.93 -5.00 -25.71
N HIS A 310 4.07 -4.49 -25.25
CA HIS A 310 5.32 -5.25 -25.14
C HIS A 310 5.57 -5.85 -23.75
N LEU A 311 4.73 -5.53 -22.75
CA LEU A 311 4.82 -6.03 -21.38
C LEU A 311 3.89 -7.21 -21.11
N PHE A 312 3.12 -7.64 -22.11
CA PHE A 312 2.26 -8.81 -22.03
C PHE A 312 2.65 -9.82 -23.10
N PRO A 313 3.06 -11.03 -22.72
CA PRO A 313 2.68 -12.17 -23.53
C PRO A 313 1.15 -12.18 -23.52
N VAL A 314 0.53 -12.21 -24.70
CA VAL A 314 -0.88 -12.61 -24.80
C VAL A 314 -0.92 -14.05 -24.26
N VAL A 315 -1.39 -14.20 -23.02
CA VAL A 315 -1.65 -15.52 -22.45
C VAL A 315 -2.96 -15.98 -23.11
N GLN A 316 -2.80 -16.78 -24.17
CA GLN A 316 -3.87 -17.65 -24.68
C GLN A 316 -4.12 -18.80 -23.71
#